data_AF-A0A1Q6QKF9-F1
#
_entry.id   AF-A0A1Q6QKF9-F1
#
_cell.length_a   1.000
_cell.length_b   1.000
_cell.length_c   1.000
_cell.angle_alpha   90.00
_cell.angle_beta   90.00
_cell.angle_gamma   90.00
#
_symmetry.space_group_name_H-M   'P 1'
#
loop_
_entity.id
_entity.type
_entity.pdbx_description
1 polymer ?
#
loop_
_entity_poly.entity_id
_entity_poly.type
_entity_poly.pdbx_seq_one_letter_code
_entity_poly.pdbx_strand_id
1 'polypeptide(L)'
;MLNTISAILQAAAANPEKRTIAVAAAHDRDVLEAVAQARRAGIAQAVLTGNGENIREILQSLGEDPADYALVEADSDAQCAALAVAEVREGRANFLMKGLLGTGDLMRAVIDRDTGVRTGRLISHVMLYEAPGHKMLALTDGGMNTFPDLPKKVEILENAARVLQALGYERMNAACVCGAEVVNPKVQSNLDAKALTEMTQRW
;
A
#
# COMPACT_ATOMS: atom_id res chain seq x y z
N MET A 1 2.80 19.14 7.12
CA MET A 1 1.72 18.48 6.35
C MET A 1 2.16 18.33 4.91
N LEU A 2 2.14 17.11 4.39
CA LEU A 2 2.43 16.79 2.99
C LEU A 2 1.09 16.73 2.24
N ASN A 3 0.82 17.74 1.42
CA ASN A 3 -0.51 17.96 0.82
C ASN A 3 -0.54 17.88 -0.72
N THR A 4 0.57 17.44 -1.33
CA THR A 4 0.68 17.09 -2.75
C THR A 4 1.50 15.83 -2.89
N ILE A 5 1.30 15.08 -3.97
CA ILE A 5 2.07 13.88 -4.31
C ILE A 5 3.55 14.25 -4.46
N SER A 6 3.84 15.39 -5.09
CA SER A 6 5.22 15.89 -5.23
C SER A 6 5.88 16.13 -3.88
N ALA A 7 5.17 16.73 -2.91
CA ALA A 7 5.71 16.92 -1.57
C ALA A 7 5.99 15.59 -0.84
N ILE A 8 5.15 14.57 -1.05
CA ILE A 8 5.36 13.22 -0.51
C ILE A 8 6.63 12.60 -1.10
N LEU A 9 6.80 12.67 -2.42
CA LEU A 9 7.98 12.14 -3.10
C LEU A 9 9.26 12.86 -2.66
N GLN A 10 9.22 14.19 -2.55
CA GLN A 10 10.34 15.00 -2.07
C GLN A 10 10.71 14.67 -0.63
N ALA A 11 9.72 14.51 0.26
CA ALA A 11 9.96 14.13 1.64
C ALA A 11 10.58 12.72 1.76
N ALA A 12 10.14 11.77 0.93
CA ALA A 12 10.74 10.44 0.87
C ALA A 12 12.19 10.49 0.35
N ALA A 13 12.44 11.24 -0.73
CA ALA A 13 13.78 11.40 -1.30
C ALA A 13 14.76 12.13 -0.36
N ALA A 14 14.27 13.09 0.42
CA ALA A 14 15.06 13.83 1.41
C ALA A 14 15.33 13.04 2.70
N ASN A 15 14.69 11.88 2.90
CA ASN A 15 14.92 11.07 4.09
C ASN A 15 16.36 10.52 4.10
N PRO A 16 17.13 10.76 5.17
CA PRO A 16 18.50 10.23 5.28
C PRO A 16 18.53 8.70 5.35
N GLU A 17 17.50 8.08 5.92
CA GLU A 17 17.35 6.62 5.94
C GLU A 17 16.59 6.18 4.69
N LYS A 18 17.31 5.57 3.73
CA LYS A 18 16.67 4.95 2.58
C LYS A 18 15.92 3.70 3.01
N ARG A 19 14.63 3.68 2.69
CA ARG A 19 13.77 2.52 2.93
C ARG A 19 13.92 1.52 1.79
N THR A 20 13.77 0.25 2.11
CA THR A 20 13.87 -0.86 1.14
C THR A 20 12.50 -1.45 0.87
N ILE A 21 12.17 -1.58 -0.42
CA ILE A 21 10.94 -2.22 -0.92
C ILE A 21 11.24 -3.68 -1.22
N ALA A 22 10.42 -4.61 -0.71
CA ALA A 22 10.43 -6.00 -1.17
C ALA A 22 9.39 -6.20 -2.27
N VAL A 23 9.85 -6.46 -3.49
CA VAL A 23 9.01 -6.63 -4.67
C VAL A 23 8.73 -8.11 -4.90
N ALA A 24 7.46 -8.52 -4.74
CA ALA A 24 7.00 -9.87 -5.04
C ALA A 24 6.83 -10.03 -6.56
N ALA A 25 7.49 -11.02 -7.18
CA ALA A 25 7.43 -11.29 -8.63
C ALA A 25 7.83 -10.06 -9.47
N ALA A 26 9.08 -9.62 -9.30
CA ALA A 26 9.61 -8.40 -9.91
C ALA A 26 9.93 -8.53 -11.41
N HIS A 27 9.71 -9.67 -12.06
CA HIS A 27 10.03 -9.91 -13.47
C HIS A 27 8.98 -9.28 -14.42
N ASP A 28 8.65 -8.01 -14.18
CA ASP A 28 7.78 -7.19 -15.01
C ASP A 28 8.43 -5.84 -15.30
N ARG A 29 8.28 -5.38 -16.55
CA ARG A 29 9.00 -4.19 -17.03
C ARG A 29 8.53 -2.92 -16.34
N ASP A 30 7.23 -2.73 -16.20
CA ASP A 30 6.67 -1.50 -15.62
C ASP A 30 7.00 -1.42 -14.12
N VAL A 31 6.97 -2.56 -13.42
CA VAL A 31 7.40 -2.69 -12.02
C VAL A 31 8.88 -2.33 -11.87
N LEU A 32 9.77 -2.89 -12.68
CA LEU A 32 11.21 -2.61 -12.59
C LEU A 32 11.55 -1.18 -13.03
N GLU A 33 10.83 -0.62 -13.99
CA GLU A 33 10.96 0.79 -14.34
C GLU A 33 10.60 1.70 -13.15
N ALA A 34 9.49 1.43 -12.45
CA ALA A 34 9.11 2.17 -11.26
C ALA A 34 10.16 2.05 -10.14
N VAL A 35 10.70 0.85 -9.93
CA VAL A 35 11.78 0.60 -8.96
C VAL A 35 13.06 1.37 -9.33
N ALA A 36 13.47 1.33 -10.59
CA ALA A 36 14.65 2.04 -11.08
C ALA A 36 14.48 3.56 -10.94
N GLN A 37 13.31 4.09 -11.28
CA GLN A 37 12.98 5.52 -11.08
C GLN A 37 13.03 5.89 -9.58
N ALA A 38 12.47 5.07 -8.70
CA ALA A 38 12.52 5.30 -7.26
C ALA A 38 13.96 5.28 -6.72
N ARG A 39 14.80 4.35 -7.18
CA ARG A 39 16.22 4.29 -6.83
C ARG A 39 16.98 5.52 -7.30
N ARG A 40 16.86 5.88 -8.59
CA ARG A 40 17.51 7.07 -9.19
C ARG A 40 17.10 8.37 -8.51
N ALA A 41 15.84 8.48 -8.10
CA ALA A 41 15.33 9.63 -7.35
C ALA A 41 15.71 9.62 -5.86
N GLY A 42 16.40 8.57 -5.38
CA GLY A 42 16.78 8.42 -3.97
C GLY A 42 15.58 8.19 -3.04
N ILE A 43 14.45 7.71 -3.55
CA ILE A 43 13.22 7.46 -2.77
C ILE A 43 13.36 6.16 -1.97
N ALA A 44 13.81 5.09 -2.62
CA ALA A 44 13.91 3.77 -1.99
C ALA A 44 14.93 2.88 -2.68
N GLN A 45 15.43 1.89 -1.95
CA GLN A 45 16.13 0.73 -2.50
C GLN A 45 15.14 -0.43 -2.70
N ALA A 46 15.56 -1.51 -3.37
CA ALA A 46 14.69 -2.67 -3.57
C ALA A 46 15.41 -4.00 -3.37
N VAL A 47 14.68 -4.97 -2.84
CA VAL A 47 14.95 -6.39 -2.96
C VAL A 47 13.90 -7.01 -3.89
N LEU A 48 14.37 -7.68 -4.92
CA LEU A 48 13.59 -8.20 -6.02
C LEU A 48 13.45 -9.70 -5.86
N THR A 49 12.23 -10.22 -5.89
CA THR A 49 11.99 -11.67 -5.88
C THR A 49 11.42 -12.14 -7.21
N GLY A 50 11.83 -13.31 -7.71
CA GLY A 50 11.28 -13.91 -8.93
C GLY A 50 12.33 -14.50 -9.86
N ASN A 51 11.97 -14.65 -11.14
CA ASN A 51 12.87 -15.19 -12.14
C ASN A 51 14.09 -14.28 -12.32
N GLY A 52 15.25 -14.75 -11.87
CA GLY A 52 16.46 -13.94 -11.82
C GLY A 52 17.00 -13.55 -13.19
N GLU A 53 16.90 -14.43 -14.19
CA GLU A 53 17.35 -14.14 -15.56
C GLU A 53 16.51 -13.00 -16.15
N ASN A 54 15.18 -13.11 -16.09
CA ASN A 54 14.26 -12.11 -16.62
C ASN A 54 14.42 -10.76 -15.90
N ILE A 55 14.60 -10.75 -14.57
CA ILE A 55 14.85 -9.51 -13.83
C ILE A 55 16.14 -8.83 -14.30
N ARG A 56 17.23 -9.58 -14.47
CA ARG A 56 18.51 -9.03 -14.93
C ARG A 56 18.40 -8.47 -16.35
N GLU A 57 17.77 -9.20 -17.26
CA GLU A 57 17.54 -8.76 -18.65
C GLU A 57 16.73 -7.46 -18.71
N ILE A 58 15.64 -7.37 -17.93
CA ILE A 58 14.80 -6.17 -17.90
C ILE A 58 15.59 -4.97 -17.33
N LEU A 59 16.30 -5.15 -16.20
CA LEU A 59 17.12 -4.10 -15.60
C LEU A 59 18.17 -3.56 -16.60
N GLN A 60 18.89 -4.46 -17.28
CA GLN A 60 19.87 -4.08 -18.30
C GLN A 60 19.20 -3.30 -19.45
N SER A 61 18.01 -3.72 -19.89
CA SER A 61 17.26 -3.01 -20.95
C SER A 61 16.81 -1.61 -20.54
N LEU A 62 16.65 -1.36 -19.23
CA LEU A 62 16.31 -0.07 -18.63
C LEU A 62 17.56 0.80 -18.34
N GLY A 63 18.76 0.30 -18.68
CA GLY A 63 20.04 0.98 -18.42
C GLY A 63 20.52 0.88 -16.97
N GLU A 64 19.98 -0.05 -16.19
CA GLU A 64 20.36 -0.30 -14.82
C GLU A 64 21.42 -1.42 -14.73
N ASP A 65 22.29 -1.37 -13.72
CA ASP A 65 23.20 -2.48 -13.39
C ASP A 65 22.49 -3.44 -12.43
N PRO A 66 22.25 -4.72 -12.79
CA PRO A 66 21.63 -5.68 -11.87
C PRO A 66 22.38 -5.87 -10.55
N ALA A 67 23.69 -5.60 -10.49
CA ALA A 67 24.48 -5.69 -9.28
C ALA A 67 24.07 -4.66 -8.19
N ASP A 68 23.38 -3.58 -8.60
CA ASP A 68 22.86 -2.55 -7.71
C ASP A 68 21.58 -2.97 -6.95
N TYR A 69 21.02 -4.15 -7.27
CA TYR A 69 19.76 -4.63 -6.74
C TYR A 69 19.95 -5.96 -6.00
N ALA A 70 19.36 -6.07 -4.81
CA ALA A 70 19.30 -7.35 -4.13
C ALA A 70 18.29 -8.26 -4.87
N LEU A 71 18.71 -9.47 -5.24
CA LEU A 71 17.89 -10.42 -5.97
C LEU A 71 17.77 -11.72 -5.18
N VAL A 72 16.53 -12.19 -5.01
CA VAL A 72 16.18 -13.46 -4.39
C VAL A 72 15.41 -14.30 -5.41
N GLU A 73 16.07 -15.32 -5.96
CA GLU A 73 15.48 -16.12 -7.03
C GLU A 73 14.31 -16.97 -6.52
N ALA A 74 13.24 -17.04 -7.33
CA ALA A 74 12.03 -17.77 -7.03
C ALA A 74 11.33 -18.21 -8.33
N ASP A 75 10.75 -19.42 -8.30
CA ASP A 75 10.24 -20.09 -9.52
C ASP A 75 8.70 -20.13 -9.59
N SER A 76 8.00 -19.51 -8.64
CA SER A 76 6.53 -19.42 -8.62
C SER A 76 6.03 -18.17 -7.90
N ASP A 77 4.82 -17.73 -8.21
CA ASP A 77 4.14 -16.61 -7.54
C ASP A 77 4.07 -16.80 -6.02
N ALA A 78 3.76 -18.01 -5.56
CA ALA A 78 3.67 -18.33 -4.15
C ALA A 78 5.04 -18.18 -3.45
N GLN A 79 6.11 -18.64 -4.09
CA GLN A 79 7.47 -18.51 -3.56
C GLN A 79 7.93 -17.05 -3.59
N CYS A 80 7.65 -16.31 -4.66
CA CYS A 80 7.91 -14.87 -4.76
C CYS A 80 7.26 -14.10 -3.61
N ALA A 81 5.96 -14.35 -3.38
CA ALA A 81 5.22 -13.72 -2.30
C ALA A 81 5.79 -14.08 -0.92
N ALA A 82 6.06 -15.36 -0.67
CA ALA A 82 6.60 -15.83 0.61
C ALA A 82 7.98 -15.23 0.93
N LEU A 83 8.87 -15.18 -0.07
CA LEU A 83 10.22 -14.62 0.10
C LEU A 83 10.15 -13.11 0.30
N ALA A 84 9.34 -12.38 -0.48
CA ALA A 84 9.18 -10.93 -0.28
C ALA A 84 8.63 -10.61 1.11
N VAL A 85 7.65 -11.39 1.59
CA VAL A 85 7.12 -11.28 2.97
C VAL A 85 8.19 -11.57 4.01
N ALA A 86 9.04 -12.59 3.79
CA ALA A 86 10.14 -12.93 4.69
C ALA A 86 11.17 -11.78 4.80
N GLU A 87 11.51 -11.12 3.69
CA GLU A 87 12.39 -9.94 3.69
C GLU A 87 11.88 -8.83 4.61
N VAL A 88 10.57 -8.57 4.60
CA VAL A 88 9.96 -7.56 5.48
C VAL A 88 9.88 -8.05 6.93
N ARG A 89 9.45 -9.29 7.16
CA ARG A 89 9.34 -9.89 8.49
C ARG A 89 10.69 -9.92 9.21
N GLU A 90 11.77 -10.17 8.48
CA GLU A 90 13.13 -10.29 9.01
C GLU A 90 13.87 -8.94 9.07
N GLY A 91 13.20 -7.84 8.73
CA GLY A 91 13.72 -6.48 8.85
C GLY A 91 14.73 -6.09 7.77
N ARG A 92 14.90 -6.91 6.72
CA ARG A 92 15.75 -6.60 5.56
C ARG A 92 15.07 -5.65 4.57
N ALA A 93 13.74 -5.66 4.54
CA ALA A 93 12.92 -4.70 3.83
C ALA A 93 11.92 -4.00 4.78
N ASN A 94 11.45 -2.82 4.39
CA ASN A 94 10.54 -2.01 5.20
C ASN A 94 9.07 -2.17 4.77
N PHE A 95 8.80 -2.44 3.50
CA PHE A 95 7.44 -2.61 2.99
C PHE A 95 7.41 -3.45 1.71
N LEU A 96 6.22 -3.98 1.40
CA LEU A 96 5.98 -4.84 0.25
C LEU A 96 5.46 -4.04 -0.95
N MET A 97 5.87 -4.47 -2.15
CA MET A 97 5.28 -4.06 -3.41
C MET A 97 4.89 -5.30 -4.21
N LYS A 98 3.66 -5.29 -4.73
CA LYS A 98 3.17 -6.31 -5.64
C LYS A 98 3.77 -6.10 -7.02
N GLY A 99 4.36 -7.13 -7.61
CA GLY A 99 4.74 -7.19 -9.01
C GLY A 99 3.77 -8.05 -9.84
N LEU A 100 4.32 -8.91 -10.69
CA LEU A 100 3.60 -9.75 -11.66
C LEU A 100 3.04 -11.02 -11.02
N LEU A 101 2.10 -10.87 -10.09
CA LEU A 101 1.38 -12.00 -9.49
C LEU A 101 -0.09 -11.66 -9.19
N GLY A 102 -0.88 -12.67 -8.86
CA GLY A 102 -2.24 -12.47 -8.36
C GLY A 102 -2.26 -11.73 -7.01
N THR A 103 -3.20 -10.79 -6.82
CA THR A 103 -3.41 -10.14 -5.52
C THR A 103 -3.71 -11.19 -4.43
N GLY A 104 -4.46 -12.23 -4.77
CA GLY A 104 -4.77 -13.33 -3.85
C GLY A 104 -3.54 -14.10 -3.36
N ASP A 105 -2.55 -14.32 -4.23
CA ASP A 105 -1.33 -15.05 -3.87
C ASP A 105 -0.42 -14.22 -2.95
N LEU A 106 -0.26 -12.92 -3.25
CA LEU A 106 0.43 -12.01 -2.34
C LEU A 106 -0.27 -11.94 -0.98
N MET A 107 -1.60 -11.74 -0.98
CA MET A 107 -2.36 -11.59 0.24
C MET A 107 -2.33 -12.86 1.10
N ARG A 108 -2.33 -14.06 0.49
CA ARG A 108 -2.19 -15.32 1.22
C ARG A 108 -0.89 -15.37 2.03
N ALA A 109 0.23 -14.94 1.44
CA ALA A 109 1.51 -14.87 2.15
C ALA A 109 1.51 -13.79 3.25
N VAL A 110 0.93 -12.62 2.97
CA VAL A 110 0.85 -11.50 3.93
C VAL A 110 0.05 -11.87 5.19
N ILE A 111 -1.08 -12.56 5.03
CA ILE A 111 -2.00 -12.91 6.13
C ILE A 111 -1.71 -14.26 6.77
N ASP A 112 -0.65 -14.95 6.32
CA ASP A 112 -0.25 -16.22 6.91
C ASP A 112 -0.04 -16.06 8.42
N ARG A 113 -0.47 -17.08 9.18
CA ARG A 113 -0.48 -17.00 10.65
C ARG A 113 0.92 -17.09 11.25
N ASP A 114 1.78 -17.88 10.63
CA ASP A 114 3.09 -18.25 11.17
C ASP A 114 4.19 -17.48 10.45
N THR A 115 4.03 -17.23 9.15
CA THR A 115 5.05 -16.62 8.31
C THR A 115 4.71 -15.23 7.79
N GLY A 116 3.49 -14.75 8.00
CA GLY A 116 3.01 -13.47 7.48
C GLY A 116 3.49 -12.23 8.25
N VAL A 117 2.91 -11.07 7.91
CA VAL A 117 3.23 -9.75 8.51
C VAL A 117 1.99 -9.03 9.06
N ARG A 118 0.90 -9.76 9.25
CA ARG A 118 -0.34 -9.20 9.80
C ARG A 118 -0.16 -8.71 11.23
N THR A 119 -0.79 -7.57 11.55
CA THR A 119 -0.72 -6.93 12.87
C THR A 119 -1.94 -7.21 13.76
N GLY A 120 -2.87 -8.04 13.29
CA GLY A 120 -4.16 -8.29 13.94
C GLY A 120 -5.24 -7.25 13.62
N ARG A 121 -4.90 -6.14 12.98
CA ARG A 121 -5.84 -5.13 12.45
C ARG A 121 -6.39 -5.55 11.10
N LEU A 122 -7.57 -5.05 10.75
CA LEU A 122 -8.10 -5.14 9.41
C LEU A 122 -7.13 -4.51 8.39
N ILE A 123 -6.90 -5.19 7.27
CA ILE A 123 -6.17 -4.62 6.13
C ILE A 123 -7.17 -3.86 5.27
N SER A 124 -6.88 -2.61 4.95
CA SER A 124 -7.71 -1.74 4.10
C SER A 124 -6.84 -0.93 3.14
N HIS A 125 -7.45 -0.42 2.06
CA HIS A 125 -6.74 0.36 1.04
C HIS A 125 -7.09 1.85 1.09
N VAL A 126 -6.06 2.72 1.08
CA VAL A 126 -6.21 4.17 1.03
C VAL A 126 -5.60 4.70 -0.27
N MET A 127 -6.38 5.42 -1.06
CA MET A 127 -5.94 6.10 -2.28
C MET A 127 -5.88 7.60 -2.06
N LEU A 128 -4.80 8.23 -2.52
CA LEU A 128 -4.65 9.69 -2.49
C LEU A 128 -4.88 10.24 -3.90
N TYR A 129 -5.76 11.23 -4.00
CA TYR A 129 -6.09 11.92 -5.25
C TYR A 129 -5.71 13.38 -5.16
N GLU A 130 -4.92 13.85 -6.13
CA GLU A 130 -4.60 15.26 -6.33
C GLU A 130 -5.33 15.76 -7.58
N ALA A 131 -6.56 16.25 -7.39
CA ALA A 131 -7.39 16.78 -8.47
C ALA A 131 -7.18 18.31 -8.63
N PRO A 132 -7.02 18.83 -9.86
CA PRO A 132 -6.86 20.27 -10.07
C PRO A 132 -8.00 21.09 -9.43
N GLY A 133 -7.64 22.15 -8.70
CA GLY A 133 -8.61 23.03 -8.02
C GLY A 133 -9.19 22.48 -6.72
N HIS A 134 -8.78 21.29 -6.28
CA HIS A 134 -9.21 20.69 -5.02
C HIS A 134 -8.04 20.44 -4.08
N LYS A 135 -8.33 20.33 -2.79
CA LYS A 135 -7.38 19.80 -1.80
C LYS A 135 -7.15 18.31 -2.09
N MET A 136 -5.98 17.77 -1.73
CA MET A 136 -5.75 16.32 -1.81
C MET A 136 -6.85 15.55 -1.05
N LEU A 137 -7.44 14.56 -1.71
CA LEU A 137 -8.51 13.73 -1.17
C LEU A 137 -8.00 12.34 -0.87
N ALA A 138 -8.47 11.74 0.22
CA ALA A 138 -8.25 10.33 0.52
C ALA A 138 -9.56 9.55 0.30
N LEU A 139 -9.48 8.42 -0.41
CA LEU A 139 -10.59 7.49 -0.60
C LEU A 139 -10.24 6.13 -0.01
N THR A 140 -11.16 5.55 0.75
CA THR A 140 -11.03 4.23 1.37
C THR A 140 -12.42 3.61 1.52
N ASP A 141 -12.62 2.30 1.38
CA ASP A 141 -11.69 1.26 0.95
C ASP A 141 -11.80 1.05 -0.58
N GLY A 142 -10.66 1.05 -1.29
CA GLY A 142 -10.62 0.85 -2.74
C GLY A 142 -10.88 -0.58 -3.25
N GLY A 143 -11.56 -1.41 -2.46
CA GLY A 143 -12.00 -2.76 -2.85
C GLY A 143 -11.31 -3.92 -2.12
N MET A 144 -10.48 -3.66 -1.11
CA MET A 144 -9.90 -4.73 -0.26
C MET A 144 -10.99 -5.39 0.59
N ASN A 145 -11.91 -4.58 1.13
CA ASN A 145 -13.08 -5.04 1.87
C ASN A 145 -14.33 -4.86 1.00
N THR A 146 -14.85 -5.95 0.40
CA THR A 146 -15.97 -5.88 -0.56
C THR A 146 -17.28 -5.41 0.07
N PHE A 147 -17.62 -5.92 1.26
CA PHE A 147 -18.85 -5.60 1.99
C PHE A 147 -18.54 -5.43 3.49
N PRO A 148 -17.86 -4.33 3.88
CA PRO A 148 -17.51 -4.13 5.27
C PRO A 148 -18.77 -3.84 6.11
N ASP A 149 -18.88 -4.54 7.24
CA ASP A 149 -19.85 -4.22 8.28
C ASP A 149 -19.42 -2.96 9.05
N LEU A 150 -20.27 -2.48 9.97
CA LEU A 150 -19.98 -1.29 10.77
C LEU A 150 -18.63 -1.38 11.53
N PRO A 151 -18.31 -2.47 12.26
CA PRO A 151 -16.99 -2.62 12.88
C PRO A 151 -15.82 -2.50 11.90
N LYS A 152 -15.89 -3.16 10.73
CA LYS A 152 -14.84 -3.04 9.72
C LYS A 152 -14.74 -1.62 9.17
N LYS A 153 -15.85 -0.92 8.97
CA LYS A 153 -15.85 0.49 8.54
C LYS A 153 -15.15 1.40 9.55
N VAL A 154 -15.29 1.12 10.85
CA VAL A 154 -14.54 1.83 11.90
C VAL A 154 -13.04 1.60 11.73
N GLU A 155 -12.59 0.35 11.58
CA GLU A 155 -11.16 0.05 11.37
C GLU A 155 -10.61 0.65 10.06
N ILE A 156 -11.40 0.67 8.99
CA ILE A 156 -11.06 1.32 7.71
C ILE A 156 -10.80 2.82 7.92
N LEU A 157 -11.66 3.51 8.67
CA LEU A 157 -11.48 4.94 8.99
C LEU A 157 -10.26 5.18 9.87
N GLU A 158 -10.02 4.33 10.86
CA GLU A 158 -8.84 4.43 11.73
C GLU A 158 -7.53 4.21 10.95
N ASN A 159 -7.52 3.27 10.01
CA ASN A 159 -6.38 3.03 9.12
C ASN A 159 -6.13 4.24 8.22
N ALA A 160 -7.18 4.86 7.65
CA ALA A 160 -7.03 6.09 6.87
C ALA A 160 -6.51 7.26 7.72
N ALA A 161 -7.00 7.41 8.95
CA ALA A 161 -6.52 8.43 9.87
C ALA A 161 -5.01 8.26 10.16
N ARG A 162 -4.52 7.02 10.32
CA ARG A 162 -3.08 6.74 10.50
C ARG A 162 -2.24 7.15 9.31
N VAL A 163 -2.71 6.88 8.09
CA VAL A 163 -2.03 7.33 6.87
C VAL A 163 -1.97 8.86 6.83
N LEU A 164 -3.08 9.55 7.09
CA LEU A 164 -3.11 11.01 7.11
C LEU A 164 -2.24 11.60 8.23
N GLN A 165 -2.21 10.99 9.41
CA GLN A 165 -1.30 11.40 10.49
C GLN A 165 0.17 11.25 10.08
N ALA A 166 0.54 10.16 9.39
CA ALA A 166 1.90 9.98 8.87
C ALA A 166 2.28 11.04 7.82
N LEU A 167 1.30 11.58 7.11
CA LEU A 167 1.46 12.73 6.19
C LEU A 167 1.44 14.09 6.92
N GLY A 168 1.28 14.10 8.23
CA GLY A 168 1.28 15.30 9.06
C GLY A 168 -0.04 16.07 9.05
N TYR A 169 -1.17 15.39 8.86
CA TYR A 169 -2.50 15.95 9.10
C TYR A 169 -2.91 15.75 10.56
N GLU A 170 -3.21 16.84 11.25
CA GLU A 170 -3.67 16.79 12.66
C GLU A 170 -5.14 16.37 12.79
N ARG A 171 -5.94 16.64 11.75
CA ARG A 171 -7.38 16.36 11.74
C ARG A 171 -7.82 15.78 10.39
N MET A 172 -8.60 14.70 10.46
CA MET A 172 -9.29 14.11 9.31
C MET A 172 -10.75 14.57 9.31
N ASN A 173 -11.25 15.03 8.16
CA ASN A 173 -12.68 15.19 7.93
C ASN A 173 -13.12 14.03 7.03
N ALA A 174 -13.92 13.12 7.57
CA ALA A 174 -14.42 11.96 6.83
C ALA A 174 -15.87 12.17 6.40
N ALA A 175 -16.16 11.88 5.13
CA ALA A 175 -17.51 11.81 4.60
C ALA A 175 -17.86 10.35 4.28
N CYS A 176 -18.94 9.84 4.86
CA CYS A 176 -19.45 8.51 4.56
C CYS A 176 -20.31 8.58 3.29
N VAL A 177 -19.77 8.15 2.16
CA VAL A 177 -20.47 8.23 0.86
C VAL A 177 -21.61 7.21 0.81
N CYS A 178 -22.83 7.70 0.56
CA CYS A 178 -24.05 6.92 0.38
C CYS A 178 -24.81 7.40 -0.86
N GLY A 179 -25.80 6.65 -1.30
CA GLY A 179 -26.64 7.04 -2.46
C GLY A 179 -27.62 8.18 -2.20
N ALA A 180 -27.77 8.62 -0.93
CA ALA A 180 -28.60 9.75 -0.52
C ALA A 180 -28.16 10.26 0.87
N GLU A 181 -28.44 11.53 1.15
CA GLU A 181 -28.12 12.21 2.40
C GLU A 181 -29.15 11.94 3.51
N VAL A 182 -30.40 11.65 3.15
CA VAL A 182 -31.46 11.31 4.10
C VAL A 182 -31.33 9.85 4.50
N VAL A 183 -31.30 9.59 5.82
CA VAL A 183 -31.16 8.25 6.36
C VAL A 183 -32.40 7.42 6.04
N ASN A 184 -32.24 6.42 5.17
CA ASN A 184 -33.26 5.43 4.88
C ASN A 184 -32.97 4.13 5.66
N PRO A 185 -33.86 3.70 6.58
CA PRO A 185 -33.67 2.47 7.35
C PRO A 185 -33.57 1.19 6.51
N LYS A 186 -33.98 1.23 5.24
CA LYS A 186 -33.87 0.10 4.30
C LYS A 186 -32.51 0.02 3.61
N VAL A 187 -31.64 1.01 3.80
CA VAL A 187 -30.34 1.11 3.14
C VAL A 187 -29.24 0.98 4.21
N GLN A 188 -28.59 -0.18 4.27
CA GLN A 188 -27.60 -0.48 5.32
C GLN A 188 -26.45 0.54 5.36
N SER A 189 -25.98 1.03 4.21
CA SER A 189 -24.93 2.05 4.17
C SER A 189 -25.34 3.36 4.83
N ASN A 190 -26.62 3.77 4.76
CA ASN A 190 -27.11 4.95 5.46
C ASN A 190 -27.12 4.74 6.98
N LEU A 191 -27.54 3.56 7.45
CA LEU A 191 -27.53 3.21 8.87
C LEU A 191 -26.10 3.21 9.42
N ASP A 192 -25.17 2.59 8.70
CA ASP A 192 -23.77 2.54 9.11
C ASP A 192 -23.13 3.94 9.09
N ALA A 193 -23.40 4.76 8.06
CA ALA A 193 -22.91 6.13 7.98
C ALA A 193 -23.39 6.99 9.16
N LYS A 194 -24.67 6.87 9.52
CA LYS A 194 -25.22 7.53 10.70
C LYS A 194 -24.56 7.03 11.98
N ALA A 195 -24.42 5.72 12.14
CA ALA A 195 -23.80 5.15 13.33
C ALA A 195 -22.35 5.63 13.48
N LEU A 196 -21.58 5.70 12.38
CA LEU A 196 -20.22 6.24 12.39
C LEU A 196 -20.19 7.70 12.85
N THR A 197 -21.07 8.57 12.35
CA THR A 197 -21.07 9.99 12.77
C THR A 197 -21.44 10.18 14.23
N GLU A 198 -22.22 9.26 14.81
CA GLU A 198 -22.64 9.29 16.21
C GLU A 198 -21.56 8.78 17.20
N MET A 199 -20.50 8.12 16.71
CA MET A 199 -19.36 7.61 17.52
C MET A 199 -18.40 8.73 18.00
N THR A 200 -18.94 9.82 18.54
CA THR A 200 -18.18 11.03 18.93
C THR A 200 -17.11 10.82 20.00
N GLN A 201 -17.21 9.77 20.82
CA GLN A 201 -16.17 9.43 21.81
C GLN A 201 -14.95 8.75 21.18
N ARG A 202 -15.04 8.34 19.91
CA ARG A 202 -13.98 7.62 19.20
C ARG A 202 -13.20 8.49 18.22
N TRP A 203 -13.79 9.61 17.76
CA TRP A 203 -13.19 10.56 16.81
C TRP A 203 -12.62 11.77 17.52
#